data_AF-A0A9D1N925-F1
#
_entry.id   AF-A0A9D1N925-F1
#
_cell.length_a   1.000
_cell.length_b   1.000
_cell.length_c   1.000
_cell.angle_alpha   90.00
_cell.angle_beta   90.00
_cell.angle_gamma   90.00
#
_symmetry.space_group_name_H-M   'P 1'
#
loop_
_entity.id
_entity.type
_entity.pdbx_description
1 polymer ?
#
loop_
_entity_poly.entity_id
_entity_poly.type
_entity_poly.pdbx_seq_one_letter_code
_entity_poly.pdbx_strand_id
1 'polypeptide(L)' 'TADILMRLAPAVGAHLDEGGTLILSGIIASRAEEVLACFAENGFGVKEGAAMGDWRAYAMERA' A
#
# COMPACT_ATOMS: atom_id res chain seq x y z
N THR A 1 8.42 -8.62 -3.74
CA THR A 1 8.15 -7.18 -3.47
C THR A 1 7.19 -6.97 -2.31
N ALA A 2 6.07 -7.70 -2.23
CA ALA A 2 5.09 -7.58 -1.14
C ALA A 2 5.73 -7.52 0.27
N ASP A 3 6.67 -8.40 0.59
CA ASP A 3 7.30 -8.44 1.91
C ASP A 3 8.13 -7.18 2.23
N ILE A 4 8.71 -6.54 1.22
CA ILE A 4 9.43 -5.27 1.37
C ILE A 4 8.44 -4.14 1.66
N LEU A 5 7.29 -4.11 0.96
CA LEU A 5 6.25 -3.12 1.19
C LEU A 5 5.67 -3.24 2.61
N MET A 6 5.40 -4.45 3.07
CA MET A 6 4.89 -4.68 4.43
C MET A 6 5.91 -4.31 5.51
N ARG A 7 7.21 -4.57 5.28
CA ARG A 7 8.28 -4.11 6.19
C ARG A 7 8.42 -2.58 6.23
N LEU A 8 8.01 -1.90 5.16
CA LEU A 8 8.04 -0.44 5.05
C LEU A 8 6.82 0.23 5.72
N ALA A 9 5.67 -0.46 5.78
CA ALA A 9 4.41 0.08 6.26
C ALA A 9 4.47 0.82 7.61
N PRO A 10 5.18 0.32 8.65
CA PRO A 10 5.24 1.00 9.95
C PRO A 10 6.04 2.30 9.95
N ALA A 11 6.98 2.47 9.01
CA ALA A 11 7.89 3.60 8.99
C ALA A 11 7.46 4.69 7.99
N VAL A 12 6.81 4.31 6.89
CA VAL A 12 6.57 5.22 5.77
C VAL A 12 5.64 6.38 6.14
N GLY A 13 4.69 6.17 7.06
CA GLY A 13 3.76 7.22 7.49
C GLY A 13 4.43 8.41 8.20
N ALA A 14 5.64 8.24 8.75
CA ALA A 14 6.41 9.34 9.34
C ALA A 14 7.11 10.23 8.29
N HIS A 15 7.10 9.80 7.03
CA HIS A 15 7.72 10.50 5.90
C HIS A 15 6.69 11.10 4.93
N LEU A 16 5.40 11.08 5.30
CA LEU A 16 4.33 11.69 4.53
C LEU A 16 3.90 13.00 5.20
N ASP A 17 3.78 14.05 4.40
CA ASP A 17 3.08 15.28 4.80
C ASP A 17 1.58 15.03 4.98
N GLU A 18 0.90 15.95 5.66
CA GLU A 18 -0.56 15.93 5.79
C GLU A 18 -1.23 15.93 4.40
N GLY A 19 -2.16 14.99 4.18
CA GLY A 19 -2.79 14.78 2.88
C GLY A 19 -1.90 14.10 1.82
N GLY A 20 -0.69 13.65 2.19
CA GLY A 20 0.20 12.90 1.31
C GLY A 20 -0.42 11.59 0.81
N THR A 21 -0.15 11.26 -0.46
CA THR A 21 -0.59 9.99 -1.07
C THR A 21 0.60 9.06 -1.29
N LEU A 22 0.48 7.82 -0.80
CA LEU A 22 1.45 6.74 -1.01
C LEU A 22 1.02 5.89 -2.21
N ILE A 23 1.93 5.66 -3.16
CA ILE A 23 1.67 4.76 -4.30
C ILE A 23 2.43 3.45 -4.09
N LEU A 24 1.70 2.35 -3.92
CA LEU A 24 2.24 1.01 -3.86
C LEU A 24 2.04 0.33 -5.22
N SER A 25 3.08 -0.36 -5.73
CA SER A 25 3.01 -1.07 -7.01
C SER A 25 3.94 -2.28 -6.99
N GLY A 26 3.92 -3.08 -8.07
CA GLY A 26 4.69 -4.32 -8.15
C GLY A 26 4.16 -5.41 -7.23
N ILE A 27 2.86 -5.38 -6.94
CA ILE A 27 2.17 -6.37 -6.10
C ILE A 27 1.56 -7.43 -7.02
N ILE A 28 1.82 -8.71 -6.74
CA ILE A 28 1.14 -9.81 -7.41
C ILE A 28 -0.26 -9.98 -6.81
N ALA A 29 -1.26 -10.23 -7.66
CA ALA A 29 -2.67 -10.29 -7.30
C ALA A 29 -2.96 -11.20 -6.09
N SER A 30 -2.32 -12.37 -6.03
CA SER A 30 -2.46 -13.32 -4.92
C SER A 30 -1.90 -12.83 -3.58
N ARG A 31 -1.07 -11.79 -3.58
CA ARG A 31 -0.48 -11.15 -2.38
C ARG A 31 -1.13 -9.82 -2.04
N ALA A 32 -2.07 -9.33 -2.84
CA ALA A 32 -2.58 -7.97 -2.70
C ALA A 32 -3.35 -7.76 -1.39
N GLU A 33 -4.20 -8.72 -1.01
CA GLU A 33 -4.98 -8.65 0.23
C GLU A 33 -4.08 -8.55 1.46
N GLU A 34 -3.00 -9.32 1.52
CA GLU A 34 -2.03 -9.30 2.62
C GLU A 34 -1.31 -7.95 2.73
N VAL A 35 -0.90 -7.36 1.59
CA VAL A 35 -0.30 -6.03 1.56
C VAL A 35 -1.30 -4.99 2.05
N LEU A 36 -2.54 -5.01 1.56
CA LEU A 36 -3.57 -4.06 1.97
C LEU A 36 -3.92 -4.17 3.45
N ALA A 37 -4.02 -5.39 3.99
CA ALA A 37 -4.26 -5.62 5.42
C ALA A 37 -3.12 -5.05 6.27
N CYS A 38 -1.86 -5.29 5.90
CA CYS A 38 -0.72 -4.73 6.61
C CYS A 38 -0.72 -3.20 6.60
N PHE A 39 -1.02 -2.56 5.47
CA PHE A 39 -1.12 -1.10 5.40
C PHE A 39 -2.33 -0.55 6.19
N ALA A 40 -3.46 -1.25 6.19
CA ALA A 40 -4.62 -0.89 7.00
C ALA A 40 -4.33 -0.93 8.50
N GLU A 41 -3.62 -1.95 8.98
CA GLU A 41 -3.14 -2.03 10.38
C GLU A 41 -2.20 -0.88 10.77
N ASN A 42 -1.53 -0.28 9.78
CA ASN A 42 -0.66 0.88 9.95
C ASN A 42 -1.36 2.22 9.67
N GLY A 43 -2.70 2.24 9.63
CA GLY A 43 -3.50 3.45 9.50
C GLY A 43 -3.57 4.02 8.09
N PHE A 44 -3.45 3.18 7.06
CA PHE A 44 -3.64 3.59 5.66
C PHE A 44 -4.95 3.05 5.08
N GLY A 45 -5.67 3.90 4.35
CA GLY A 45 -6.83 3.53 3.54
C GLY A 45 -6.50 3.46 2.05
N VAL A 46 -7.21 2.62 1.31
CA VAL A 46 -7.13 2.60 -0.16
C VAL A 46 -7.96 3.74 -0.73
N LYS A 47 -7.32 4.61 -1.50
CA LYS A 47 -7.97 5.67 -2.26
C LYS A 47 -8.34 5.20 -3.67
N GLU A 48 -7.42 4.50 -4.33
CA GLU A 48 -7.59 4.01 -5.68
C GLU A 48 -6.79 2.71 -5.89
N GLY A 49 -7.28 1.83 -6.76
CA GLY A 49 -6.59 0.60 -7.15
C GLY A 49 -6.55 0.43 -8.66
N ALA A 50 -5.43 -0.07 -9.18
CA ALA A 50 -5.23 -0.40 -10.58
C ALA A 50 -4.75 -1.85 -10.74
N ALA A 51 -5.12 -2.46 -11.87
CA ALA A 51 -4.76 -3.83 -12.19
C ALA A 51 -4.26 -3.95 -13.64
N MET A 52 -3.21 -4.74 -13.85
CA MET A 52 -2.70 -5.10 -15.18
C MET A 52 -2.25 -6.56 -15.17
N GLY A 53 -3.11 -7.46 -15.68
CA GLY A 53 -2.92 -8.90 -15.53
C GLY A 53 -2.84 -9.29 -14.04
N ASP A 54 -1.75 -9.94 -13.65
CA ASP A 54 -1.50 -10.32 -12.25
C ASP A 54 -0.91 -9.19 -11.41
N TRP A 55 -0.60 -8.04 -11.99
CA TRP A 55 -0.04 -6.91 -11.26
C TRP A 55 -1.15 -6.05 -10.65
N ARG A 56 -0.88 -5.54 -9.45
CA ARG A 56 -1.71 -4.61 -8.70
C ARG A 56 -0.89 -3.40 -8.28
N ALA A 57 -1.55 -2.25 -8.28
CA ALA A 57 -1.06 -1.02 -7.71
C ALA A 57 -2.18 -0.33 -6.93
N TYR A 58 -1.83 0.41 -5.88
CA TYR A 58 -2.78 1.10 -5.01
C TYR A 58 -2.25 2.48 -4.65
N ALA A 59 -3.12 3.49 -4.76
CA ALA A 59 -2.92 4.77 -4.10
C ALA A 59 -3.55 4.69 -2.71
N MET A 60 -2.79 5.06 -1.68
CA MET A 60 -3.19 5.00 -0.29
C MET A 60 -3.01 6.36 0.38
N GLU A 61 -3.86 6.63 1.36
CA GLU A 61 -3.79 7.83 2.20
C GLU A 61 -3.83 7.43 3.66
N ARG A 62 -3.26 8.26 4.53
CA ARG A 62 -3.33 8.03 5.96
C ARG A 62 -4.73 8.36 6.45
N ALA A 63 -5.37 7.39 7.12
CA ALA A 63 -6.70 7.52 7.73
C ALA A 63 -6.63 8.24 9.07
#